data_AF-A0A961BIA5-F1
#
_entry.id   AF-A0A961BIA5-F1
#
_cell.length_a   1.000
_cell.length_b   1.000
_cell.length_c   1.000
_cell.angle_alpha   90.00
_cell.angle_beta   90.00
_cell.angle_gamma   90.00
#
_symmetry.space_group_name_H-M   'P 1'
#
loop_
_entity.id
_entity.type
_entity.pdbx_description
1 polymer ?
#
loop_
_entity_poly.entity_id
_entity_poly.type
_entity_poly.pdbx_seq_one_letter_code
_entity_poly.pdbx_strand_id
1 'polypeptide(L)'
;VRGIIVHQHGCGDGSCKGSVTAAYDLHWQALAKKNGCALLGPSFHQLKEQNCRLWCDPRNGSDEVFVKSLQALAEQSGHPEIATAPWCLWGHSGGGFWASLMQMTHPEKIVAIWFQSGTAFGYWNAGETPAPEIPEAAMRIPMMANPGVKERDGKPPTGAWGGSLAMFKAYRAKGAPIGFAPDPASGHETADSRYLAIPFFDACLSLRLPAKPGDPLRDLDPAKGWLAPLLSSDTAPTSAADFQGDVATSVWLPNETVAKAWHAFVHTGAVPDATPPPAPTDVVFDPATATLSWKAEIDFESGLQAFLIEREGKIIGQVPEEPRNRYGRKLFQGMSYGDTPELPLQEFRFVDGSADQAAGNRYRVIAVNSAGLKSS
;
A
#
# COMPACT_ATOMS: atom_id res chain seq x y z
N VAL A 1 -7.61 -17.43 -5.13
CA VAL A 1 -6.82 -16.39 -4.44
C VAL A 1 -5.47 -16.97 -4.01
N ARG A 2 -4.35 -16.33 -4.38
CA ARG A 2 -2.98 -16.81 -4.07
C ARG A 2 -2.38 -16.23 -2.80
N GLY A 3 -2.89 -15.08 -2.36
CA GLY A 3 -2.47 -14.35 -1.16
C GLY A 3 -3.47 -13.25 -0.84
N ILE A 4 -3.29 -12.55 0.27
CA ILE A 4 -4.16 -11.46 0.73
C ILE A 4 -3.29 -10.23 0.99
N ILE A 5 -3.64 -9.11 0.39
CA ILE A 5 -3.07 -7.81 0.73
C ILE A 5 -3.94 -7.22 1.82
N VAL A 6 -3.39 -7.10 3.02
CA VAL A 6 -4.06 -6.55 4.19
C VAL A 6 -3.64 -5.10 4.34
N HIS A 7 -4.59 -4.18 4.26
CA HIS A 7 -4.36 -2.75 4.42
C HIS A 7 -4.95 -2.31 5.77
N GLN A 8 -4.10 -2.29 6.79
CA GLN A 8 -4.51 -2.08 8.17
C GLN A 8 -4.44 -0.60 8.56
N HIS A 9 -5.56 -0.07 9.02
CA HIS A 9 -5.69 1.33 9.42
C HIS A 9 -4.88 1.69 10.67
N GLY A 10 -4.69 2.99 10.90
CA GLY A 10 -4.08 3.56 12.09
C GLY A 10 -5.01 3.67 13.30
N CYS A 11 -4.48 4.23 14.38
CA CYS A 11 -5.23 4.44 15.62
C CYS A 11 -6.29 5.55 15.49
N GLY A 12 -7.36 5.44 16.27
CA GLY A 12 -8.37 6.48 16.43
C GLY A 12 -9.62 6.26 15.57
N ASP A 13 -10.72 6.88 16.00
CA ASP A 13 -12.05 6.66 15.42
C ASP A 13 -12.13 7.08 13.94
N GLY A 14 -11.43 8.15 13.56
CA GLY A 14 -11.32 8.61 12.18
C GLY A 14 -10.70 7.56 11.25
N SER A 15 -9.58 6.96 11.66
CA SER A 15 -8.91 5.90 10.89
C SER A 15 -9.78 4.65 10.77
N CYS A 16 -10.48 4.26 11.85
CA CYS A 16 -11.39 3.11 11.82
C CYS A 16 -12.55 3.35 10.83
N LYS A 17 -13.20 4.53 10.89
CA LYS A 17 -14.28 4.88 9.95
C LYS A 17 -13.81 4.94 8.50
N GLY A 18 -12.61 5.47 8.26
CA GLY A 18 -12.00 5.55 6.93
C GLY A 18 -11.51 4.20 6.38
N SER A 19 -11.29 3.20 7.23
CA SER A 19 -10.79 1.87 6.82
C SER A 19 -11.79 1.07 5.97
N VAL A 20 -13.09 1.36 6.08
CA VAL A 20 -14.15 0.62 5.38
C VAL A 20 -14.06 0.74 3.86
N THR A 21 -13.34 1.74 3.36
CA THR A 21 -13.11 1.96 1.94
C THR A 21 -11.80 1.35 1.42
N ALA A 22 -10.94 0.80 2.28
CA ALA A 22 -9.61 0.31 1.86
C ALA A 22 -9.70 -0.78 0.77
N ALA A 23 -10.67 -1.68 0.87
CA ALA A 23 -10.90 -2.73 -0.14
C ALA A 23 -11.44 -2.18 -1.48
N TYR A 24 -11.87 -0.92 -1.53
CA TYR A 24 -12.35 -0.23 -2.73
C TYR A 24 -11.27 0.63 -3.40
N ASP A 25 -10.04 0.68 -2.88
CA ASP A 25 -8.96 1.43 -3.52
C ASP A 25 -8.55 0.76 -4.83
N LEU A 26 -8.73 1.49 -5.93
CA LEU A 26 -8.52 1.02 -7.29
C LEU A 26 -7.06 0.67 -7.57
N HIS A 27 -6.11 1.37 -6.95
CA HIS A 27 -4.68 1.12 -7.19
C HIS A 27 -4.21 -0.12 -6.42
N TRP A 28 -4.64 -0.28 -5.18
CA TRP A 28 -4.40 -1.51 -4.41
C TRP A 28 -5.12 -2.72 -5.02
N GLN A 29 -6.32 -2.54 -5.59
CA GLN A 29 -7.00 -3.58 -6.36
C GLN A 29 -6.21 -4.00 -7.61
N ALA A 30 -5.53 -3.06 -8.29
CA ALA A 30 -4.67 -3.38 -9.42
C ALA A 30 -3.52 -4.32 -9.00
N LEU A 31 -2.88 -4.06 -7.86
CA LEU A 31 -1.88 -4.96 -7.27
C LEU A 31 -2.44 -6.33 -6.93
N ALA A 32 -3.60 -6.37 -6.28
CA ALA A 32 -4.28 -7.60 -5.92
C ALA A 32 -4.60 -8.43 -7.17
N LYS A 33 -5.22 -7.82 -8.18
CA LYS A 33 -5.57 -8.43 -9.45
C LYS A 33 -4.35 -8.99 -10.18
N LYS A 34 -3.28 -8.19 -10.32
CA LYS A 34 -2.03 -8.59 -11.00
C LYS A 34 -1.42 -9.86 -10.40
N ASN A 35 -1.50 -10.02 -9.08
CA ASN A 35 -0.90 -11.14 -8.36
C ASN A 35 -1.88 -12.28 -8.04
N GLY A 36 -3.16 -12.16 -8.43
CA GLY A 36 -4.20 -13.12 -8.09
C GLY A 36 -4.51 -13.16 -6.60
N CYS A 37 -4.33 -12.03 -5.90
CA CYS A 37 -4.56 -11.86 -4.48
C CYS A 37 -5.95 -11.25 -4.20
N ALA A 38 -6.43 -11.41 -2.97
CA ALA A 38 -7.52 -10.61 -2.43
C ALA A 38 -6.97 -9.31 -1.81
N LEU A 39 -7.80 -8.27 -1.75
CA LEU A 39 -7.54 -7.06 -0.98
C LEU A 39 -8.50 -7.02 0.20
N LEU A 40 -7.97 -6.79 1.40
CA LEU A 40 -8.73 -6.79 2.65
C LEU A 40 -8.34 -5.56 3.48
N GLY A 41 -9.35 -4.81 3.93
CA GLY A 41 -9.18 -3.75 4.92
C GLY A 41 -9.93 -4.11 6.21
N PRO A 42 -9.27 -4.73 7.21
CA PRO A 42 -9.91 -4.99 8.49
C PRO A 42 -10.24 -3.68 9.18
N SER A 43 -11.43 -3.59 9.78
CA SER A 43 -11.87 -2.43 10.55
C SER A 43 -12.03 -2.79 12.02
N PHE A 44 -11.00 -2.56 12.82
CA PHE A 44 -11.07 -2.72 14.26
C PHE A 44 -11.63 -1.45 14.89
N HIS A 45 -12.86 -1.52 15.38
CA HIS A 45 -13.54 -0.34 15.91
C HIS A 45 -12.85 0.19 17.18
N GLN A 46 -12.51 1.48 17.15
CA GLN A 46 -11.97 2.21 18.28
C GLN A 46 -12.79 3.49 18.51
N LEU A 47 -13.28 3.68 19.74
CA LEU A 47 -13.88 4.94 20.16
C LEU A 47 -12.79 5.99 20.38
N LYS A 48 -13.13 7.27 20.24
CA LYS A 48 -12.17 8.39 20.32
C LYS A 48 -11.26 8.36 21.56
N GLU A 49 -11.81 8.02 22.72
CA GLU A 49 -11.08 8.01 24.00
C GLU A 49 -10.47 6.63 24.34
N GLN A 50 -10.68 5.62 23.50
CA GLN A 50 -10.12 4.28 23.76
C GLN A 50 -8.64 4.22 23.43
N ASN A 51 -7.91 3.47 24.25
CA ASN A 51 -6.51 3.17 24.00
C ASN A 51 -6.39 2.26 22.76
N CYS A 52 -5.61 2.69 21.78
CA CYS A 52 -5.34 1.93 20.56
C CYS A 52 -4.76 0.53 20.84
N ARG A 53 -4.03 0.36 21.96
CA ARG A 53 -3.44 -0.94 22.34
C ARG A 53 -4.46 -2.05 22.58
N LEU A 54 -5.74 -1.72 22.77
CA LEU A 54 -6.80 -2.73 22.87
C LEU A 54 -6.98 -3.56 21.59
N TRP A 55 -6.61 -3.01 20.42
CA TRP A 55 -6.68 -3.76 19.16
C TRP A 55 -5.33 -3.83 18.44
N CYS A 56 -4.49 -2.79 18.51
CA CYS A 56 -3.25 -2.81 17.73
C CYS A 56 -2.21 -3.76 18.32
N ASP A 57 -2.33 -4.12 19.61
CA ASP A 57 -1.64 -5.30 20.12
C ASP A 57 -2.47 -6.55 19.78
N PRO A 58 -2.05 -7.38 18.79
CA PRO A 58 -2.80 -8.54 18.33
C PRO A 58 -3.18 -9.53 19.42
N ARG A 59 -2.40 -9.58 20.49
CA ARG A 59 -2.60 -10.50 21.63
C ARG A 59 -3.85 -10.16 22.44
N ASN A 60 -4.41 -8.96 22.27
CA ASN A 60 -5.66 -8.53 22.89
C ASN A 60 -6.90 -8.96 22.08
N GLY A 61 -6.75 -9.86 21.11
CA GLY A 61 -7.85 -10.54 20.42
C GLY A 61 -8.04 -10.13 18.96
N SER A 62 -7.36 -9.10 18.46
CA SER A 62 -7.49 -8.71 17.05
C SER A 62 -6.84 -9.71 16.10
N ASP A 63 -5.83 -10.47 16.52
CA ASP A 63 -5.29 -11.62 15.77
C ASP A 63 -6.35 -12.71 15.59
N GLU A 64 -6.91 -13.19 16.70
CA GLU A 64 -7.94 -14.24 16.68
C GLU A 64 -9.13 -13.82 15.81
N VAL A 65 -9.61 -12.58 15.98
CA VAL A 65 -10.72 -12.04 15.18
C VAL A 65 -10.34 -11.91 13.71
N PHE A 66 -9.11 -11.50 13.39
CA PHE A 66 -8.61 -11.42 12.02
C PHE A 66 -8.64 -12.80 11.34
N VAL A 67 -8.03 -13.82 11.96
CA VAL A 67 -8.01 -15.19 11.42
C VAL A 67 -9.42 -15.76 11.28
N LYS A 68 -10.30 -15.55 12.28
CA LYS A 68 -11.70 -15.98 12.21
C LYS A 68 -12.47 -15.27 11.09
N SER A 69 -12.18 -13.99 10.85
CA SER A 69 -12.81 -13.21 9.77
C SER A 69 -12.38 -13.72 8.39
N LEU A 70 -11.13 -14.19 8.23
CA LEU A 70 -10.69 -14.83 6.99
C LEU A 70 -11.44 -16.13 6.72
N GLN A 71 -11.71 -16.95 7.74
CA GLN A 71 -12.52 -18.16 7.60
C GLN A 71 -13.94 -17.83 7.15
N ALA A 72 -14.59 -16.89 7.84
CA ALA A 72 -15.94 -16.45 7.48
C ALA A 72 -16.00 -15.83 6.07
N LEU A 73 -14.99 -15.07 5.67
CA LEU A 73 -14.89 -14.51 4.32
C LEU A 73 -14.71 -15.59 3.26
N ALA A 74 -13.92 -16.63 3.55
CA ALA A 74 -13.73 -17.77 2.66
C ALA A 74 -15.06 -18.49 2.37
N GLU A 75 -15.88 -18.69 3.41
CA GLU A 75 -17.22 -19.27 3.28
C GLU A 75 -18.17 -18.36 2.50
N GLN A 76 -18.26 -17.07 2.86
CA GLN A 76 -19.20 -16.12 2.25
C GLN A 76 -18.91 -15.84 0.78
N SER A 77 -17.62 -15.83 0.40
CA SER A 77 -17.20 -15.54 -0.97
C SER A 77 -17.15 -16.77 -1.87
N GLY A 78 -17.27 -17.99 -1.32
CA GLY A 78 -17.07 -19.23 -2.07
C GLY A 78 -15.61 -19.51 -2.44
N HIS A 79 -14.65 -18.82 -1.80
CA HIS A 79 -13.22 -18.96 -2.01
C HIS A 79 -12.55 -19.57 -0.77
N PRO A 80 -12.60 -20.91 -0.58
CA PRO A 80 -12.07 -21.57 0.62
C PRO A 80 -10.57 -21.32 0.84
N GLU A 81 -9.82 -21.05 -0.22
CA GLU A 81 -8.39 -20.78 -0.15
C GLU A 81 -8.05 -19.50 0.65
N ILE A 82 -8.99 -18.56 0.81
CA ILE A 82 -8.81 -17.33 1.61
C ILE A 82 -8.46 -17.66 3.07
N ALA A 83 -9.03 -18.73 3.64
CA ALA A 83 -8.82 -19.09 5.05
C ALA A 83 -7.35 -19.40 5.38
N THR A 84 -6.55 -19.77 4.38
CA THR A 84 -5.16 -20.21 4.57
C THR A 84 -4.13 -19.43 3.75
N ALA A 85 -4.58 -18.57 2.84
CA ALA A 85 -3.71 -17.81 1.94
C ALA A 85 -2.75 -16.90 2.74
N PRO A 86 -1.49 -16.75 2.28
CA PRO A 86 -0.50 -15.92 2.94
C PRO A 86 -0.77 -14.42 2.75
N TRP A 87 -0.16 -13.57 3.57
CA TRP A 87 -0.50 -12.15 3.69
C TRP A 87 0.65 -11.22 3.32
N CYS A 88 0.37 -10.17 2.55
CA CYS A 88 1.13 -8.92 2.59
C CYS A 88 0.48 -8.01 3.64
N LEU A 89 1.26 -7.46 4.56
CA LEU A 89 0.74 -6.57 5.61
C LEU A 89 1.22 -5.14 5.35
N TRP A 90 0.31 -4.26 4.93
CA TRP A 90 0.52 -2.82 4.99
C TRP A 90 -0.15 -2.30 6.26
N GLY A 91 0.57 -1.52 7.07
CA GLY A 91 0.04 -1.03 8.33
C GLY A 91 0.46 0.39 8.64
N HIS A 92 -0.52 1.28 8.81
CA HIS A 92 -0.31 2.67 9.22
C HIS A 92 -0.35 2.82 10.73
N SER A 93 0.67 3.44 11.34
CA SER A 93 0.66 3.79 12.76
C SER A 93 0.34 2.58 13.67
N GLY A 94 -0.82 2.53 14.31
CA GLY A 94 -1.34 1.35 15.02
C GLY A 94 -1.38 0.09 14.16
N GLY A 95 -1.70 0.18 12.87
CA GLY A 95 -1.62 -0.94 11.93
C GLY A 95 -0.19 -1.44 11.73
N GLY A 96 0.81 -0.55 11.75
CA GLY A 96 2.23 -0.92 11.71
C GLY A 96 2.68 -1.59 13.01
N PHE A 97 2.15 -1.13 14.15
CA PHE A 97 2.31 -1.79 15.45
C PHE A 97 1.73 -3.22 15.42
N TRP A 98 0.50 -3.36 14.91
CA TRP A 98 -0.17 -4.64 14.74
C TRP A 98 0.62 -5.59 13.84
N ALA A 99 1.02 -5.13 12.65
CA ALA A 99 1.83 -5.90 11.71
C ALA A 99 3.17 -6.35 12.33
N SER A 100 3.77 -5.53 13.19
CA SER A 100 5.05 -5.84 13.85
C SER A 100 4.95 -7.00 14.84
N LEU A 101 3.81 -7.14 15.52
CA LEU A 101 3.55 -8.27 16.41
C LEU A 101 3.00 -9.48 15.63
N MET A 102 2.18 -9.28 14.60
CA MET A 102 1.76 -10.35 13.69
C MET A 102 2.97 -11.02 13.01
N GLN A 103 4.02 -10.26 12.70
CA GLN A 103 5.29 -10.77 12.20
C GLN A 103 5.92 -11.81 13.14
N MET A 104 5.81 -11.61 14.45
CA MET A 104 6.36 -12.51 15.45
C MET A 104 5.46 -13.74 15.65
N THR A 105 4.14 -13.57 15.51
CA THR A 105 3.17 -14.64 15.75
C THR A 105 2.97 -15.58 14.56
N HIS A 106 2.94 -15.04 13.34
CA HIS A 106 2.61 -15.80 12.11
C HIS A 106 3.65 -15.63 11.00
N PRO A 107 4.97 -15.79 11.28
CA PRO A 107 6.01 -15.47 10.32
C PRO A 107 5.94 -16.29 9.02
N GLU A 108 5.44 -17.53 9.08
CA GLU A 108 5.26 -18.42 7.94
C GLU A 108 4.10 -18.04 7.02
N LYS A 109 3.16 -17.20 7.50
CA LYS A 109 2.03 -16.71 6.71
C LYS A 109 2.35 -15.42 5.95
N ILE A 110 3.41 -14.70 6.30
CA ILE A 110 3.61 -13.34 5.81
C ILE A 110 4.57 -13.34 4.63
N VAL A 111 4.12 -12.80 3.49
CA VAL A 111 4.90 -12.56 2.26
C VAL A 111 5.82 -11.36 2.42
N ALA A 112 5.32 -10.23 2.93
CA ALA A 112 6.08 -9.00 3.14
C ALA A 112 5.32 -8.03 4.04
N ILE A 113 6.02 -7.04 4.60
CA ILE A 113 5.43 -6.02 5.47
C ILE A 113 5.87 -4.61 5.06
N TRP A 114 4.92 -3.68 5.05
CA TRP A 114 5.16 -2.25 4.96
C TRP A 114 4.73 -1.57 6.26
N PHE A 115 5.71 -1.08 7.01
CA PHE A 115 5.53 -0.35 8.26
C PHE A 115 5.42 1.14 7.98
N GLN A 116 4.22 1.61 7.72
CA GLN A 116 3.94 3.03 7.51
C GLN A 116 3.87 3.74 8.86
N SER A 117 4.88 4.54 9.19
CA SER A 117 4.93 5.37 10.39
C SER A 117 4.52 4.64 11.69
N GLY A 118 4.87 3.36 11.85
CA GLY A 118 4.42 2.57 13.00
C GLY A 118 5.14 1.23 13.16
N THR A 119 5.51 0.90 14.39
CA THR A 119 6.09 -0.39 14.77
C THR A 119 5.91 -0.62 16.27
N ALA A 120 5.84 -1.89 16.70
CA ALA A 120 5.84 -2.26 18.11
C ALA A 120 7.25 -2.38 18.69
N PHE A 121 8.28 -2.45 17.84
CA PHE A 121 9.67 -2.68 18.23
C PHE A 121 10.18 -1.72 19.29
N GLY A 122 10.03 -0.42 19.05
CA GLY A 122 10.48 0.63 19.97
C GLY A 122 9.83 0.51 21.34
N TYR A 123 8.54 0.18 21.38
CA TYR A 123 7.74 0.09 22.60
C TYR A 123 8.12 -1.11 23.45
N TRP A 124 8.28 -2.29 22.83
CA TRP A 124 8.70 -3.45 23.62
C TRP A 124 10.14 -3.36 24.09
N ASN A 125 11.03 -2.72 23.31
CA ASN A 125 12.41 -2.52 23.72
C ASN A 125 12.53 -1.50 24.87
N ALA A 126 11.58 -0.57 24.96
CA ALA A 126 11.45 0.36 26.09
C ALA A 126 10.72 -0.24 27.31
N GLY A 127 10.22 -1.48 27.22
CA GLY A 127 9.41 -2.10 28.27
C GLY A 127 7.99 -1.54 28.39
N GLU A 128 7.55 -0.69 27.47
CA GLU A 128 6.18 -0.14 27.43
C GLU A 128 5.15 -1.18 26.92
N THR A 129 5.62 -2.30 26.38
CA THR A 129 4.81 -3.43 25.92
C THR A 129 5.58 -4.73 26.17
N PRO A 130 4.94 -5.85 26.54
CA PRO A 130 5.65 -7.12 26.71
C PRO A 130 6.36 -7.52 25.42
N ALA A 131 7.67 -7.77 25.51
CA ALA A 131 8.48 -8.22 24.38
C ALA A 131 8.00 -9.60 23.89
N PRO A 132 7.82 -9.77 22.57
CA PRO A 132 7.47 -11.06 22.00
C PRO A 132 8.72 -11.96 21.95
N GLU A 133 8.50 -13.26 21.79
CA GLU A 133 9.53 -14.11 21.21
C GLU A 133 9.82 -13.63 19.78
N ILE A 134 11.08 -13.75 19.33
CA ILE A 134 11.47 -13.38 17.96
C ILE A 134 11.90 -14.65 17.22
N PRO A 135 10.98 -15.32 16.50
CA PRO A 135 11.32 -16.50 15.71
C PRO A 135 12.32 -16.18 14.59
N GLU A 136 13.17 -17.13 14.23
CA GLU A 136 14.10 -16.96 13.09
C GLU A 136 13.35 -16.68 11.79
N ALA A 137 12.20 -17.34 11.58
CA ALA A 137 11.34 -17.14 10.41
C ALA A 137 10.87 -15.69 10.26
N ALA A 138 10.68 -14.95 11.37
CA ALA A 138 10.28 -13.55 11.33
C ALA A 138 11.34 -12.66 10.67
N MET A 139 12.62 -13.03 10.78
CA MET A 139 13.74 -12.30 10.17
C MET A 139 13.97 -12.65 8.70
N ARG A 140 13.21 -13.61 8.13
CA ARG A 140 13.27 -13.98 6.71
C ARG A 140 12.25 -13.22 5.84
N ILE A 141 11.38 -12.43 6.46
CA ILE A 141 10.29 -11.70 5.80
C ILE A 141 10.84 -10.38 5.21
N PRO A 142 10.64 -10.10 3.90
CA PRO A 142 10.86 -8.77 3.32
C PRO A 142 10.07 -7.69 4.04
N MET A 143 10.74 -6.61 4.43
CA MET A 143 10.12 -5.51 5.16
C MET A 143 10.55 -4.15 4.61
N MET A 144 9.68 -3.15 4.75
CA MET A 144 10.04 -1.75 4.57
C MET A 144 9.56 -0.93 5.76
N ALA A 145 10.47 -0.16 6.38
CA ALA A 145 10.12 0.89 7.34
C ALA A 145 10.00 2.23 6.61
N ASN A 146 8.83 2.87 6.67
CA ASN A 146 8.54 4.13 5.98
C ASN A 146 7.95 5.16 6.96
N PRO A 147 8.79 5.83 7.76
CA PRO A 147 8.38 7.02 8.51
C PRO A 147 8.44 8.28 7.64
N GLY A 148 7.66 9.30 7.98
CA GLY A 148 7.83 10.63 7.42
C GLY A 148 8.99 11.39 8.07
N VAL A 149 9.71 12.22 7.32
CA VAL A 149 10.83 13.01 7.84
C VAL A 149 10.37 14.02 8.90
N LYS A 150 9.13 14.52 8.83
CA LYS A 150 8.58 15.42 9.87
C LYS A 150 8.33 14.71 11.21
N GLU A 151 8.46 13.38 11.26
CA GLU A 151 8.37 12.59 12.50
C GLU A 151 9.72 12.41 13.21
N ARG A 152 10.81 12.91 12.64
CA ARG A 152 12.19 12.68 13.12
C ARG A 152 12.44 13.18 14.54
N ASP A 153 11.78 14.27 14.93
CA ASP A 153 11.93 14.88 16.24
C ASP A 153 10.98 14.27 17.30
N GLY A 154 10.23 13.22 16.94
CA GLY A 154 9.39 12.46 17.86
C GLY A 154 10.20 11.66 18.89
N LYS A 155 9.57 11.25 20.01
CA LYS A 155 10.21 10.58 21.16
C LYS A 155 10.96 9.30 20.75
N PRO A 156 12.30 9.25 20.70
CA PRO A 156 13.01 7.98 20.54
C PRO A 156 12.96 7.17 21.85
N PRO A 157 12.93 5.83 21.82
CA PRO A 157 12.89 4.96 20.64
C PRO A 157 11.46 4.58 20.19
N THR A 158 10.40 5.21 20.72
CA THR A 158 9.01 4.75 20.55
C THR A 158 8.19 5.50 19.51
N GLY A 159 8.64 6.70 19.09
CA GLY A 159 8.04 7.48 18.00
C GLY A 159 8.28 6.84 16.64
N ALA A 160 7.45 7.18 15.65
CA ALA A 160 7.44 6.54 14.33
C ALA A 160 8.84 6.47 13.67
N TRP A 161 9.57 7.59 13.63
CA TRP A 161 10.93 7.61 13.10
C TRP A 161 11.91 6.79 13.96
N GLY A 162 11.99 7.10 15.26
CA GLY A 162 12.94 6.48 16.18
C GLY A 162 12.76 4.97 16.30
N GLY A 163 11.51 4.51 16.40
CA GLY A 163 11.15 3.10 16.45
C GLY A 163 11.42 2.38 15.15
N SER A 164 11.07 2.97 14.01
CA SER A 164 11.35 2.38 12.69
C SER A 164 12.85 2.26 12.44
N LEU A 165 13.65 3.28 12.80
CA LEU A 165 15.10 3.25 12.65
C LEU A 165 15.76 2.24 13.60
N ALA A 166 15.28 2.13 14.84
CA ALA A 166 15.76 1.14 15.80
C ALA A 166 15.46 -0.29 15.32
N MET A 167 14.23 -0.53 14.85
CA MET A 167 13.82 -1.80 14.26
C MET A 167 14.68 -2.15 13.03
N PHE A 168 14.85 -1.21 12.10
CA PHE A 168 15.69 -1.37 10.92
C PHE A 168 17.10 -1.84 11.32
N LYS A 169 17.77 -1.11 12.22
CA LYS A 169 19.14 -1.44 12.64
C LYS A 169 19.20 -2.81 13.30
N ALA A 170 18.27 -3.13 14.19
CA ALA A 170 18.25 -4.40 14.90
C ALA A 170 17.99 -5.59 13.98
N TYR A 171 17.10 -5.44 13.00
CA TYR A 171 16.75 -6.52 12.06
C TYR A 171 17.82 -6.69 10.98
N ARG A 172 18.35 -5.58 10.45
CA ARG A 172 19.41 -5.63 9.43
C ARG A 172 20.70 -6.23 9.97
N ALA A 173 21.05 -5.95 11.23
CA ALA A 173 22.20 -6.58 11.90
C ALA A 173 22.06 -8.11 12.04
N LYS A 174 20.83 -8.65 11.95
CA LYS A 174 20.54 -10.10 11.91
C LYS A 174 20.43 -10.66 10.48
N GLY A 175 20.76 -9.85 9.47
CA GLY A 175 20.67 -10.24 8.06
C GLY A 175 19.26 -10.13 7.46
N ALA A 176 18.28 -9.57 8.16
CA ALA A 176 16.91 -9.50 7.66
C ALA A 176 16.81 -8.63 6.38
N PRO A 177 15.94 -9.01 5.42
CA PRO A 177 15.69 -8.24 4.21
C PRO A 177 14.78 -7.04 4.49
N ILE A 178 15.29 -6.06 5.25
CA ILE A 178 14.56 -4.84 5.63
C ILE A 178 15.14 -3.61 4.93
N GLY A 179 14.25 -2.78 4.40
CA GLY A 179 14.56 -1.45 3.89
C GLY A 179 14.16 -0.33 4.86
N PHE A 180 14.75 0.85 4.67
CA PHE A 180 14.35 2.09 5.34
C PHE A 180 14.11 3.16 4.26
N ALA A 181 12.89 3.65 4.15
CA ALA A 181 12.47 4.60 3.13
C ALA A 181 11.82 5.80 3.81
N PRO A 182 12.57 6.77 4.35
CA PRO A 182 11.95 7.95 4.93
C PRO A 182 11.29 8.79 3.84
N ASP A 183 10.07 9.25 4.06
CA ASP A 183 9.36 10.14 3.12
C ASP A 183 9.70 11.61 3.44
N PRO A 184 10.41 12.34 2.55
CA PRO A 184 10.78 13.73 2.79
C PRO A 184 9.59 14.70 2.74
N ALA A 185 8.47 14.31 2.13
CA ALA A 185 7.30 15.17 1.94
C ALA A 185 6.27 15.03 3.07
N SER A 186 6.34 13.98 3.90
CA SER A 186 5.31 13.64 4.88
C SER A 186 5.75 13.76 6.35
N GLY A 187 4.74 13.87 7.21
CA GLY A 187 4.82 13.54 8.63
C GLY A 187 4.20 12.18 8.89
N HIS A 188 3.18 12.14 9.76
CA HIS A 188 2.55 10.88 10.14
C HIS A 188 1.47 10.43 9.13
N GLU A 189 1.11 11.28 8.15
CA GLU A 189 0.29 10.94 6.99
C GLU A 189 1.05 10.08 5.97
N THR A 190 0.32 9.41 5.07
CA THR A 190 0.88 8.46 4.10
C THR A 190 1.48 9.09 2.85
N ALA A 191 1.05 10.31 2.52
CA ALA A 191 1.43 11.03 1.29
C ALA A 191 1.48 10.11 0.05
N ASP A 192 2.54 10.20 -0.75
CA ASP A 192 2.71 9.47 -2.01
C ASP A 192 3.43 8.10 -1.81
N SER A 193 3.53 7.61 -0.56
CA SER A 193 4.21 6.34 -0.23
C SER A 193 3.68 5.12 -0.99
N ARG A 194 2.40 5.11 -1.38
CA ARG A 194 1.78 4.02 -2.17
C ARG A 194 2.54 3.70 -3.46
N TYR A 195 3.14 4.71 -4.10
CA TYR A 195 3.89 4.52 -5.35
C TYR A 195 5.23 3.80 -5.15
N LEU A 196 5.68 3.61 -3.91
CA LEU A 196 6.78 2.72 -3.55
C LEU A 196 6.28 1.42 -2.88
N ALA A 197 5.23 1.49 -2.05
CA ALA A 197 4.68 0.33 -1.35
C ALA A 197 4.12 -0.73 -2.30
N ILE A 198 3.36 -0.31 -3.31
CA ILE A 198 2.76 -1.22 -4.31
C ILE A 198 3.82 -2.00 -5.10
N PRO A 199 4.84 -1.36 -5.73
CA PRO A 199 5.88 -2.12 -6.43
C PRO A 199 6.76 -2.95 -5.48
N PHE A 200 6.97 -2.52 -4.24
CA PHE A 200 7.65 -3.34 -3.23
C PHE A 200 6.87 -4.65 -2.96
N PHE A 201 5.56 -4.56 -2.74
CA PHE A 201 4.74 -5.75 -2.54
C PHE A 201 4.67 -6.63 -3.79
N ASP A 202 4.55 -6.04 -4.99
CA ASP A 202 4.55 -6.79 -6.26
C ASP A 202 5.82 -7.64 -6.42
N ALA A 203 6.98 -7.05 -6.14
CA ALA A 203 8.26 -7.74 -6.16
C ALA A 203 8.30 -8.87 -5.11
N CYS A 204 7.85 -8.62 -3.88
CA CYS A 204 7.87 -9.62 -2.83
C CYS A 204 6.88 -10.77 -3.06
N LEU A 205 5.69 -10.48 -3.58
CA LEU A 205 4.71 -11.49 -4.01
C LEU A 205 5.31 -12.38 -5.10
N SER A 206 5.96 -11.78 -6.10
CA SER A 206 6.66 -12.49 -7.18
C SER A 206 7.83 -13.34 -6.69
N LEU A 207 8.48 -12.98 -5.59
CA LEU A 207 9.58 -13.73 -4.99
C LEU A 207 9.11 -14.86 -4.08
N ARG A 208 8.01 -14.66 -3.33
CA ARG A 208 7.66 -15.53 -2.20
C ARG A 208 6.37 -16.32 -2.33
N LEU A 209 5.39 -15.88 -3.12
CA LEU A 209 4.17 -16.67 -3.30
C LEU A 209 4.50 -18.04 -3.92
N PRO A 210 3.91 -19.14 -3.43
CA PRO A 210 4.14 -20.45 -4.00
C PRO A 210 3.60 -20.56 -5.44
N ALA A 211 4.14 -21.50 -6.21
CA ALA A 211 3.62 -21.79 -7.55
C ALA A 211 2.20 -22.36 -7.49
N LYS A 212 1.90 -23.18 -6.48
CA LYS A 212 0.56 -23.73 -6.23
C LYS A 212 -0.01 -23.14 -4.94
N PRO A 213 -1.26 -22.65 -4.94
CA PRO A 213 -1.93 -22.22 -3.71
C PRO A 213 -1.94 -23.34 -2.66
N GLY A 214 -1.65 -22.99 -1.40
CA GLY A 214 -1.61 -23.93 -0.28
C GLY A 214 -0.21 -24.46 0.06
N ASP A 215 0.74 -24.41 -0.87
CA ASP A 215 2.14 -24.75 -0.57
C ASP A 215 2.79 -23.68 0.34
N PRO A 216 3.85 -24.02 1.08
CA PRO A 216 4.61 -23.04 1.88
C PRO A 216 5.17 -21.88 1.04
N LEU A 217 5.34 -20.71 1.67
CA LEU A 217 6.02 -19.58 1.05
C LEU A 217 7.44 -19.98 0.61
N ARG A 218 7.86 -19.48 -0.56
CA ARG A 218 9.22 -19.67 -1.04
C ARG A 218 10.21 -18.90 -0.16
N ASP A 219 11.36 -19.52 0.06
CA ASP A 219 12.50 -18.86 0.67
C ASP A 219 13.01 -17.73 -0.24
N LEU A 220 13.43 -16.65 0.41
CA LEU A 220 14.05 -15.50 -0.23
C LEU A 220 15.57 -15.62 -0.06
N ASP A 221 16.32 -15.33 -1.12
CA ASP A 221 17.76 -15.13 -1.05
C ASP A 221 18.07 -13.62 -1.06
N PRO A 222 18.43 -13.01 0.09
CA PRO A 222 18.71 -11.58 0.17
C PRO A 222 19.90 -11.14 -0.69
N ALA A 223 20.81 -12.05 -1.05
CA ALA A 223 21.99 -11.75 -1.87
C ALA A 223 21.65 -11.47 -3.33
N LYS A 224 20.41 -11.77 -3.77
CA LYS A 224 19.90 -11.38 -5.09
C LYS A 224 19.18 -10.02 -5.08
N GLY A 225 19.11 -9.37 -3.92
CA GLY A 225 18.54 -8.06 -3.76
C GLY A 225 19.49 -6.93 -4.20
N TRP A 226 19.03 -5.72 -3.95
CA TRP A 226 19.76 -4.47 -4.14
C TRP A 226 20.01 -3.82 -2.80
N LEU A 227 21.13 -3.13 -2.68
CA LEU A 227 21.57 -2.48 -1.45
C LEU A 227 21.83 -0.99 -1.68
N ALA A 228 21.52 -0.20 -0.66
CA ALA A 228 21.84 1.22 -0.61
C ALA A 228 22.34 1.63 0.78
N PRO A 229 23.19 2.66 0.91
CA PRO A 229 23.57 3.17 2.22
C PRO A 229 22.35 3.72 2.98
N LEU A 230 22.27 3.40 4.27
CA LEU A 230 21.21 3.93 5.14
C LEU A 230 21.28 5.46 5.21
N LEU A 231 20.11 6.11 5.05
CA LEU A 231 19.95 7.57 5.13
C LEU A 231 20.82 8.36 4.12
N SER A 232 21.21 7.73 3.00
CA SER A 232 21.79 8.42 1.86
C SER A 232 20.75 8.60 0.76
N SER A 233 20.52 9.85 0.36
CA SER A 233 19.66 10.22 -0.78
C SER A 233 20.43 10.47 -2.08
N ASP A 234 21.76 10.46 -2.01
CA ASP A 234 22.64 10.85 -3.13
C ASP A 234 23.39 9.65 -3.74
N THR A 235 23.42 8.53 -3.01
CA THR A 235 24.06 7.30 -3.49
C THR A 235 23.02 6.40 -4.11
N ALA A 236 23.15 6.15 -5.42
CA ALA A 236 22.30 5.20 -6.12
C ALA A 236 22.46 3.79 -5.51
N PRO A 237 21.36 3.03 -5.35
CA PRO A 237 21.43 1.62 -5.00
C PRO A 237 22.21 0.82 -6.04
N THR A 238 22.83 -0.28 -5.61
CA THR A 238 23.54 -1.23 -6.48
C THR A 238 23.08 -2.65 -6.18
N SER A 239 23.42 -3.61 -7.05
CA SER A 239 23.18 -5.02 -6.75
C SER A 239 23.92 -5.40 -5.46
N ALA A 240 23.41 -6.37 -4.70
CA ALA A 240 24.10 -6.80 -3.48
C ALA A 240 25.52 -7.37 -3.77
N ALA A 241 25.77 -7.87 -4.98
CA ALA A 241 27.09 -8.34 -5.41
C ALA A 241 28.08 -7.19 -5.67
N ASP A 242 27.60 -6.03 -6.11
CA ASP A 242 28.42 -4.86 -6.44
C ASP A 242 28.52 -3.85 -5.29
N PHE A 243 27.76 -4.04 -4.21
CA PHE A 243 27.70 -3.12 -3.09
C PHE A 243 29.02 -3.10 -2.30
N GLN A 244 29.64 -1.93 -2.22
CA GLN A 244 30.94 -1.74 -1.57
C GLN A 244 30.84 -1.33 -0.08
N GLY A 245 29.62 -1.16 0.45
CA GLY A 245 29.38 -0.77 1.84
C GLY A 245 29.17 -1.95 2.78
N ASP A 246 28.91 -1.66 4.06
CA ASP A 246 28.56 -2.68 5.04
C ASP A 246 27.12 -3.17 4.86
N VAL A 247 26.98 -4.43 4.45
CA VAL A 247 25.70 -5.11 4.22
C VAL A 247 24.83 -5.15 5.48
N ALA A 248 25.43 -5.24 6.68
CA ALA A 248 24.70 -5.35 7.96
C ALA A 248 24.04 -4.04 8.40
N THR A 249 24.39 -2.92 7.75
CA THR A 249 23.82 -1.60 8.03
C THR A 249 23.18 -0.94 6.81
N SER A 250 23.18 -1.62 5.65
CA SER A 250 22.60 -1.14 4.40
C SER A 250 21.10 -1.39 4.29
N VAL A 251 20.40 -0.53 3.54
CA VAL A 251 19.01 -0.74 3.10
C VAL A 251 18.97 -1.95 2.16
N TRP A 252 18.01 -2.85 2.33
CA TRP A 252 17.74 -3.94 1.40
C TRP A 252 16.50 -3.65 0.53
N LEU A 253 16.59 -3.96 -0.76
CA LEU A 253 15.55 -3.74 -1.77
C LEU A 253 15.42 -5.02 -2.63
N PRO A 254 14.20 -5.43 -3.02
CA PRO A 254 13.99 -6.76 -3.61
C PRO A 254 14.53 -6.93 -5.03
N ASN A 255 14.58 -5.86 -5.82
CA ASN A 255 15.09 -5.87 -7.20
C ASN A 255 15.45 -4.45 -7.67
N GLU A 256 15.99 -4.34 -8.89
CA GLU A 256 16.43 -3.07 -9.49
C GLU A 256 15.29 -2.05 -9.64
N THR A 257 14.11 -2.51 -10.07
CA THR A 257 12.94 -1.64 -10.28
C THR A 257 12.53 -0.96 -8.98
N VAL A 258 12.40 -1.73 -7.89
CA VAL A 258 12.09 -1.18 -6.57
C VAL A 258 13.26 -0.34 -6.05
N ALA A 259 14.50 -0.68 -6.36
CA ALA A 259 15.65 0.10 -5.96
C ALA A 259 15.67 1.50 -6.59
N LYS A 260 15.36 1.60 -7.89
CA LYS A 260 15.21 2.90 -8.58
C LYS A 260 14.04 3.72 -8.03
N ALA A 261 12.90 3.07 -7.80
CA ALA A 261 11.73 3.72 -7.19
C ALA A 261 12.03 4.23 -5.77
N TRP A 262 12.71 3.42 -4.95
CA TRP A 262 13.15 3.78 -3.61
C TRP A 262 14.06 5.00 -3.64
N HIS A 263 15.06 5.01 -4.54
CA HIS A 263 16.01 6.11 -4.65
C HIS A 263 15.32 7.44 -5.02
N ALA A 264 14.39 7.41 -5.99
CA ALA A 264 13.59 8.60 -6.32
C ALA A 264 12.71 9.04 -5.15
N PHE A 265 12.06 8.08 -4.48
CA PHE A 265 11.14 8.34 -3.38
C PHE A 265 11.84 8.96 -2.17
N VAL A 266 12.95 8.40 -1.67
CA VAL A 266 13.64 8.95 -0.50
C VAL A 266 14.28 10.32 -0.76
N HIS A 267 14.50 10.66 -2.04
CA HIS A 267 15.02 11.96 -2.45
C HIS A 267 13.91 13.02 -2.58
N THR A 268 12.74 12.65 -3.10
CA THR A 268 11.70 13.62 -3.52
C THR A 268 10.34 13.47 -2.85
N GLY A 269 10.07 12.32 -2.23
CA GLY A 269 8.73 11.90 -1.81
C GLY A 269 7.87 11.33 -2.94
N ALA A 270 8.40 11.25 -4.17
CA ALA A 270 7.66 10.82 -5.36
C ALA A 270 8.39 9.72 -6.14
N VAL A 271 7.61 8.87 -6.82
CA VAL A 271 8.13 7.87 -7.78
C VAL A 271 7.71 8.27 -9.20
N PRO A 272 8.63 8.56 -10.12
CA PRO A 272 8.29 9.02 -11.46
C PRO A 272 7.57 7.92 -12.25
N ASP A 273 6.62 8.34 -13.09
CA ASP A 273 5.96 7.49 -14.07
C ASP A 273 5.94 8.24 -15.42
N ALA A 274 6.30 7.52 -16.47
CA ALA A 274 6.39 8.01 -17.84
C ALA A 274 5.51 7.22 -18.82
N THR A 275 4.72 6.26 -18.32
CA THR A 275 3.84 5.42 -19.13
C THR A 275 2.40 5.93 -19.09
N PRO A 276 1.71 6.01 -20.25
CA PRO A 276 0.31 6.43 -20.27
C PRO A 276 -0.61 5.32 -19.72
N PRO A 277 -1.75 5.69 -19.09
CA PRO A 277 -2.72 4.71 -18.59
C PRO A 277 -3.40 3.93 -19.72
N PRO A 278 -3.92 2.73 -19.43
CA PRO A 278 -4.81 2.01 -20.34
C PRO A 278 -6.03 2.84 -20.73
N ALA A 279 -6.47 2.70 -21.99
CA ALA A 279 -7.67 3.37 -22.46
C ALA A 279 -8.95 2.75 -21.82
N PRO A 280 -9.92 3.58 -21.39
CA PRO A 280 -11.24 3.10 -21.02
C PRO A 280 -11.92 2.31 -22.14
N THR A 281 -12.75 1.36 -21.76
CA THR A 281 -13.47 0.44 -22.65
C THR A 281 -14.96 0.44 -22.33
N ASP A 282 -15.77 -0.21 -23.18
CA ASP A 282 -17.21 -0.36 -22.98
C ASP A 282 -17.92 0.98 -22.70
N VAL A 283 -17.57 2.03 -23.45
CA VAL A 283 -18.20 3.35 -23.32
C VAL A 283 -19.62 3.27 -23.88
N VAL A 284 -20.61 3.46 -23.00
CA VAL A 284 -22.03 3.38 -23.34
C VAL A 284 -22.72 4.68 -22.93
N PHE A 285 -23.49 5.26 -23.86
CA PHE A 285 -24.35 6.41 -23.61
C PHE A 285 -25.82 5.97 -23.53
N ASP A 286 -26.49 6.34 -22.45
CA ASP A 286 -27.94 6.21 -22.29
C ASP A 286 -28.63 7.54 -22.60
N PRO A 287 -29.36 7.66 -23.73
CA PRO A 287 -30.03 8.89 -24.12
C PRO A 287 -31.24 9.23 -23.22
N ALA A 288 -31.81 8.26 -22.49
CA ALA A 288 -32.95 8.52 -21.61
C ALA A 288 -32.52 9.30 -20.35
N THR A 289 -31.29 9.07 -19.89
CA THR A 289 -30.72 9.67 -18.67
C THR A 289 -29.54 10.60 -18.94
N ALA A 290 -29.18 10.80 -20.21
CA ALA A 290 -28.00 11.55 -20.64
C ALA A 290 -26.69 11.09 -19.97
N THR A 291 -26.60 9.80 -19.64
CA THR A 291 -25.52 9.26 -18.83
C THR A 291 -24.54 8.45 -19.69
N LEU A 292 -23.25 8.76 -19.57
CA LEU A 292 -22.17 7.89 -19.98
C LEU A 292 -21.75 6.97 -18.83
N SER A 293 -21.43 5.72 -19.17
CA SER A 293 -20.73 4.78 -18.30
C SER A 293 -19.63 4.06 -19.07
N TRP A 294 -18.60 3.58 -18.38
CA TRP A 294 -17.47 2.88 -18.99
C TRP A 294 -16.82 1.91 -18.01
N LYS A 295 -15.90 1.09 -18.52
CA LYS A 295 -14.94 0.32 -17.73
C LYS A 295 -13.54 0.88 -17.91
N ALA A 296 -12.69 0.72 -16.91
CA ALA A 296 -11.28 1.09 -17.02
C ALA A 296 -10.42 0.11 -16.23
N GLU A 297 -9.28 -0.24 -16.82
CA GLU A 297 -8.16 -0.81 -16.08
C GLU A 297 -7.38 0.34 -15.42
N ILE A 298 -6.83 0.09 -14.25
CA ILE A 298 -6.11 1.09 -13.46
C ILE A 298 -4.63 0.98 -13.81
N ASP A 299 -4.02 2.13 -14.09
CA ASP A 299 -2.58 2.26 -14.28
C ASP A 299 -1.84 1.73 -13.05
N PHE A 300 -0.96 0.76 -13.26
CA PHE A 300 -0.33 0.05 -12.14
C PHE A 300 0.78 0.89 -11.50
N GLU A 301 1.42 1.73 -12.29
CA GLU A 301 2.58 2.54 -11.93
C GLU A 301 2.17 3.73 -11.06
N SER A 302 1.11 4.44 -11.45
CA SER A 302 0.70 5.69 -10.80
C SER A 302 -0.80 5.83 -10.55
N GLY A 303 -1.61 4.80 -10.81
CA GLY A 303 -3.04 4.84 -10.50
C GLY A 303 -3.82 5.83 -11.34
N LEU A 304 -5.01 6.24 -10.87
CA LEU A 304 -5.95 7.05 -11.65
C LEU A 304 -6.17 8.43 -11.02
N GLN A 305 -5.98 9.48 -11.81
CA GLN A 305 -6.32 10.86 -11.41
C GLN A 305 -7.74 11.24 -11.81
N ALA A 306 -8.10 11.02 -13.08
CA ALA A 306 -9.37 11.48 -13.64
C ALA A 306 -9.69 10.79 -14.97
N PHE A 307 -10.91 11.00 -15.45
CA PHE A 307 -11.34 10.73 -16.81
C PHE A 307 -11.75 12.04 -17.49
N LEU A 308 -11.24 12.31 -18.70
CA LEU A 308 -11.73 13.38 -19.56
C LEU A 308 -12.81 12.82 -20.48
N ILE A 309 -13.92 13.56 -20.61
CA ILE A 309 -15.04 13.18 -21.46
C ILE A 309 -14.99 13.99 -22.74
N GLU A 310 -14.82 13.31 -23.86
CA GLU A 310 -14.80 13.88 -25.20
C GLU A 310 -16.09 13.53 -25.94
N ARG A 311 -16.66 14.53 -26.61
CA ARG A 311 -17.80 14.37 -27.50
C ARG A 311 -17.51 15.09 -28.81
N GLU A 312 -17.61 14.39 -29.94
CA GLU A 312 -17.33 14.94 -31.27
C GLU A 312 -15.95 15.64 -31.34
N GLY A 313 -14.94 15.06 -30.70
CA GLY A 313 -13.57 15.59 -30.68
C GLY A 313 -13.35 16.79 -29.76
N LYS A 314 -14.32 17.18 -28.92
CA LYS A 314 -14.19 18.26 -27.95
C LYS A 314 -14.34 17.72 -26.53
N ILE A 315 -13.47 18.15 -25.61
CA ILE A 315 -13.62 17.86 -24.18
C ILE A 315 -14.83 18.64 -23.65
N ILE A 316 -15.80 17.93 -23.09
CA ILE A 316 -17.03 18.49 -22.51
C ILE A 316 -17.06 18.42 -20.99
N GLY A 317 -16.16 17.65 -20.37
CA GLY A 317 -16.12 17.50 -18.91
C GLY A 317 -14.98 16.59 -18.43
N GLN A 318 -14.89 16.47 -17.10
CA GLN A 318 -13.93 15.61 -16.42
C GLN A 318 -14.59 14.97 -15.20
N VAL A 319 -14.20 13.74 -14.86
CA VAL A 319 -14.62 13.04 -13.64
C VAL A 319 -13.40 12.58 -12.84
N PRO A 320 -13.26 12.97 -11.56
CA PRO A 320 -14.05 14.00 -10.89
C PRO A 320 -13.77 15.38 -11.50
N GLU A 321 -14.71 16.32 -11.35
CA GLU A 321 -14.54 17.70 -11.84
C GLU A 321 -13.29 18.35 -11.25
N GLU A 322 -13.07 18.15 -9.95
CA GLU A 322 -11.88 18.62 -9.23
C GLU A 322 -11.25 17.47 -8.44
N PRO A 323 -10.28 16.73 -9.01
CA PRO A 323 -9.57 15.71 -8.25
C PRO A 323 -8.71 16.39 -7.19
N ARG A 324 -8.88 15.96 -5.94
CA ARG A 324 -8.21 16.52 -4.76
C ARG A 324 -7.50 15.41 -4.00
N ASN A 325 -6.33 15.74 -3.49
CA ASN A 325 -5.62 14.94 -2.49
C ASN A 325 -4.79 15.92 -1.66
N ARG A 326 -5.07 16.00 -0.36
CA ARG A 326 -4.35 16.93 0.52
C ARG A 326 -2.90 16.48 0.76
N TYR A 327 -2.62 15.19 0.61
CA TYR A 327 -1.38 14.58 1.08
C TYR A 327 -0.43 14.20 -0.06
N GLY A 328 -0.83 14.31 -1.32
CA GLY A 328 -0.02 13.85 -2.45
C GLY A 328 -0.63 14.18 -3.80
N ARG A 329 -0.35 13.34 -4.81
CA ARG A 329 -0.89 13.50 -6.17
C ARG A 329 -2.41 13.47 -6.16
N LYS A 330 -3.00 14.24 -7.08
CA LYS A 330 -4.46 14.23 -7.32
C LYS A 330 -4.90 12.84 -7.74
N LEU A 331 -5.96 12.33 -7.11
CA LEU A 331 -6.50 10.99 -7.35
C LEU A 331 -8.00 11.03 -7.61
N PHE A 332 -8.48 10.08 -8.41
CA PHE A 332 -9.88 9.93 -8.77
C PHE A 332 -10.75 9.68 -7.54
N GLN A 333 -10.28 8.87 -6.59
CA GLN A 333 -11.03 8.49 -5.39
C GLN A 333 -10.75 9.38 -4.18
N GLY A 334 -9.99 10.47 -4.35
CA GLY A 334 -9.38 11.17 -3.22
C GLY A 334 -8.43 10.24 -2.44
N MET A 335 -7.93 10.72 -1.31
CA MET A 335 -7.11 9.90 -0.42
C MET A 335 -7.14 10.45 1.01
N SER A 336 -7.44 9.57 1.95
CA SER A 336 -7.43 9.87 3.37
C SER A 336 -6.01 10.00 3.92
N TYR A 337 -5.92 10.42 5.19
CA TYR A 337 -4.65 10.47 5.94
C TYR A 337 -3.92 9.12 6.01
N GLY A 338 -4.68 8.02 5.99
CA GLY A 338 -4.21 6.65 6.15
C GLY A 338 -4.32 5.83 4.87
N ASP A 339 -4.19 6.46 3.70
CA ASP A 339 -4.11 5.79 2.39
C ASP A 339 -5.39 5.02 1.98
N THR A 340 -6.58 5.56 2.26
CA THR A 340 -7.86 4.96 1.84
C THR A 340 -8.71 5.93 1.00
N PRO A 341 -9.56 5.43 0.08
CA PRO A 341 -10.50 6.25 -0.68
C PRO A 341 -11.42 7.08 0.21
N GLU A 342 -11.74 8.29 -0.22
CA GLU A 342 -12.71 9.14 0.47
C GLU A 342 -14.14 8.80 0.03
N LEU A 343 -15.10 8.96 0.95
CA LEU A 343 -16.53 8.80 0.64
C LEU A 343 -17.14 10.12 0.15
N PRO A 344 -18.15 10.09 -0.74
CA PRO A 344 -18.67 8.90 -1.42
C PRO A 344 -17.69 8.34 -2.46
N LEU A 345 -17.70 7.02 -2.66
CA LEU A 345 -16.89 6.38 -3.71
C LEU A 345 -17.35 6.87 -5.09
N GLN A 346 -16.39 7.24 -5.93
CA GLN A 346 -16.65 7.74 -7.28
C GLN A 346 -17.04 6.61 -8.24
N GLU A 347 -18.00 6.87 -9.11
CA GLU A 347 -18.45 5.95 -10.15
C GLU A 347 -17.81 6.27 -11.50
N PHE A 348 -17.63 5.26 -12.35
CA PHE A 348 -17.20 5.44 -13.74
C PHE A 348 -18.38 5.88 -14.61
N ARG A 349 -18.85 7.10 -14.31
CA ARG A 349 -20.08 7.67 -14.85
C ARG A 349 -19.93 9.18 -15.06
N PHE A 350 -20.56 9.69 -16.12
CA PHE A 350 -20.68 11.13 -16.37
C PHE A 350 -22.09 11.45 -16.89
N VAL A 351 -22.68 12.57 -16.45
CA VAL A 351 -23.95 13.06 -17.00
C VAL A 351 -23.63 14.22 -17.94
N ASP A 352 -23.95 14.06 -19.23
CA ASP A 352 -23.87 15.15 -20.19
C ASP A 352 -25.02 16.12 -19.92
N GLY A 353 -24.72 17.32 -19.44
CA GLY A 353 -25.73 18.33 -19.10
C GLY A 353 -26.06 19.28 -20.26
N SER A 354 -25.53 19.05 -21.46
CA SER A 354 -25.64 19.99 -22.57
C SER A 354 -26.88 19.76 -23.45
N ALA A 355 -27.43 20.85 -24.00
CA ALA A 355 -28.65 20.80 -24.83
C ALA A 355 -28.47 20.01 -26.14
N ASP A 356 -27.23 19.85 -26.63
CA ASP A 356 -26.91 19.21 -27.91
C ASP A 356 -26.63 17.69 -27.78
N GLN A 357 -27.07 17.07 -26.70
CA GLN A 357 -26.95 15.62 -26.51
C GLN A 357 -27.90 14.86 -27.45
N ALA A 358 -27.36 13.94 -28.25
CA ALA A 358 -28.12 13.11 -29.16
C ALA A 358 -27.55 11.68 -29.19
N ALA A 359 -28.40 10.69 -29.46
CA ALA A 359 -28.00 9.27 -29.51
C ALA A 359 -26.94 8.96 -30.59
N GLY A 360 -26.78 9.83 -31.59
CA GLY A 360 -25.76 9.71 -32.63
C GLY A 360 -24.39 10.30 -32.28
N ASN A 361 -24.26 10.97 -31.13
CA ASN A 361 -23.01 11.61 -30.72
C ASN A 361 -21.93 10.56 -30.44
N ARG A 362 -20.74 10.76 -31.00
CA ARG A 362 -19.55 9.97 -30.73
C ARG A 362 -18.90 10.45 -29.44
N TYR A 363 -18.96 9.59 -28.43
CA TYR A 363 -18.29 9.78 -27.15
C TYR A 363 -16.98 9.01 -27.08
N ARG A 364 -16.03 9.59 -26.34
CA ARG A 364 -14.78 8.94 -25.93
C ARG A 364 -14.46 9.33 -24.50
N VAL A 365 -13.93 8.39 -23.74
CA VAL A 365 -13.44 8.61 -22.38
C VAL A 365 -11.93 8.42 -22.39
N ILE A 366 -11.20 9.37 -21.84
CA ILE A 366 -9.72 9.37 -21.80
C ILE A 366 -9.29 9.29 -20.34
N ALA A 367 -8.57 8.24 -19.96
CA ALA A 367 -8.02 8.12 -18.62
C ALA A 367 -6.80 9.04 -18.45
N VAL A 368 -6.65 9.61 -17.26
CA VAL A 368 -5.48 10.39 -16.84
C VAL A 368 -4.91 9.75 -15.58
N ASN A 369 -3.66 9.31 -15.62
CA ASN A 369 -3.00 8.74 -14.43
C ASN A 369 -2.52 9.84 -13.47
N SER A 370 -2.06 9.49 -12.27
CA SER A 370 -1.62 10.51 -11.28
C SER A 370 -0.36 11.27 -11.68
N ALA A 371 0.38 10.78 -12.67
CA ALA A 371 1.49 11.50 -13.31
C ALA A 371 1.03 12.50 -14.39
N GLY A 372 -0.28 12.57 -14.70
CA GLY A 372 -0.86 13.49 -15.65
C GLY A 372 -0.81 13.03 -17.12
N LEU A 373 -0.42 11.78 -17.37
CA LEU A 373 -0.38 11.19 -18.71
C LEU A 373 -1.77 10.70 -19.11
N LYS A 374 -2.06 10.80 -20.41
CA LYS A 374 -3.39 10.50 -20.99
C LYS A 374 -3.35 9.19 -21.75
N SER A 375 -4.43 8.41 -21.66
CA SER A 375 -4.60 7.22 -22.49
C SER A 375 -4.73 7.58 -23.97
N SER A 376 -4.29 6.66 -24.83
CA SER A 376 -4.29 6.82 -26.29
C SER A 376 -5.65 7.00 -26.91
#